data_AF-A0A8T7IE32-F1
#
_entry.id   AF-A0A8T7IE32-F1
#
_cell.length_a   1.000
_cell.length_b   1.000
_cell.length_c   1.000
_cell.angle_alpha   90.00
_cell.angle_beta   90.00
_cell.angle_gamma   90.00
#
_symmetry.space_group_name_H-M   'P 1'
#
loop_
_entity.id
_entity.type
_entity.pdbx_description
1 polymer ?
#
loop_
_entity_poly.entity_id
_entity_poly.type
_entity_poly.pdbx_seq_one_letter_code
_entity_poly.pdbx_strand_id
1 'polypeptide(L)'
;MRHFFLLLSILIFAVPGMTRTWTDEEAGIRLQELKKERSRANIEQIIAIGKDGPELPLLQNEVFSALNSTGPSALANEFAKEVLDSETAPEMMKYGALGYLAAKPEPWMIPYAEKYLLSDKPAKLRAVASFLATKLNVANAQSTAEAVMNDTAIGIWRVMALYALAEIKTPEEVKALAAGKQLGEREIYNAMSYADFRGASEATKESVLSKWLQTRHPMLEEQALMYMLEKGNAALFVNNKVLPASKRWQAKIRKLGYELTGEATDLSINRLSLDQY
;
A
#
# COMPACT_ATOMS: atom_id res chain seq x y z
N MET A 1 6.02 -56.32 46.60
CA MET A 1 4.83 -55.53 46.22
C MET A 1 5.12 -54.86 44.89
N ARG A 2 4.48 -55.32 43.82
CA ARG A 2 4.69 -54.88 42.44
C ARG A 2 3.70 -53.77 42.07
N HIS A 3 4.21 -52.86 41.25
CA HIS A 3 3.66 -51.59 40.80
C HIS A 3 2.36 -51.68 40.00
N PHE A 4 1.51 -50.67 40.11
CA PHE A 4 0.53 -50.28 39.09
C PHE A 4 0.43 -48.74 39.07
N PHE A 5 1.14 -48.11 38.14
CA PHE A 5 0.92 -46.71 37.77
C PHE A 5 0.16 -46.71 36.44
N LEU A 6 -1.09 -46.25 36.46
CA LEU A 6 -1.90 -46.02 35.27
C LEU A 6 -1.49 -44.69 34.64
N LEU A 7 -0.92 -44.75 33.44
CA LEU A 7 -0.66 -43.59 32.57
C LEU A 7 -1.92 -43.31 31.75
N LEU A 8 -2.68 -42.30 32.16
CA LEU A 8 -3.80 -41.75 31.39
C LEU A 8 -3.24 -40.83 30.30
N SER A 9 -3.16 -41.34 29.07
CA SER A 9 -2.73 -40.54 27.91
C SER A 9 -3.96 -39.85 27.32
N ILE A 10 -4.08 -38.54 27.52
CA ILE A 10 -5.10 -37.72 26.86
C ILE A 10 -4.62 -37.45 25.43
N LEU A 11 -5.17 -38.18 24.47
CA LEU A 11 -5.10 -37.81 23.05
C LEU A 11 -6.00 -36.60 22.82
N ILE A 12 -5.40 -35.42 22.70
CA ILE A 12 -6.07 -34.25 22.13
C ILE A 12 -6.10 -34.47 20.63
N PHE A 13 -7.23 -34.93 20.10
CA PHE A 13 -7.49 -34.82 18.67
C PHE A 13 -7.63 -33.33 18.35
N ALA A 14 -6.63 -32.77 17.66
CA ALA A 14 -6.79 -31.48 16.99
C ALA A 14 -7.93 -31.65 15.98
N VAL A 15 -9.10 -31.07 16.28
CA VAL A 15 -10.17 -30.93 15.30
C VAL A 15 -9.56 -30.10 14.16
N PRO A 16 -9.53 -30.60 12.91
CA PRO A 16 -9.16 -29.75 11.79
C PRO A 16 -10.17 -28.61 11.80
N GLY A 17 -9.72 -27.40 12.13
CA GLY A 17 -10.57 -26.22 12.06
C GLY A 17 -11.14 -26.20 10.65
N MET A 18 -12.45 -26.34 10.52
CA MET A 18 -13.13 -26.11 9.25
C MET A 18 -12.74 -24.69 8.83
N THR A 19 -11.81 -24.58 7.89
CA THR A 19 -11.46 -23.33 7.24
C THR A 19 -12.75 -22.86 6.58
N ARG A 20 -13.35 -21.80 7.14
CA ARG A 20 -14.54 -21.18 6.58
C ARG A 20 -14.16 -20.73 5.17
N THR A 21 -14.74 -21.35 4.16
CA THR A 21 -14.63 -20.88 2.77
C THR A 21 -15.59 -19.71 2.57
N TRP A 22 -15.07 -18.55 2.16
CA TRP A 22 -15.90 -17.39 1.84
C TRP A 22 -16.39 -17.47 0.41
N THR A 23 -17.66 -17.14 0.18
CA THR A 23 -18.07 -16.72 -1.17
C THR A 23 -17.46 -15.36 -1.49
N ASP A 24 -17.30 -15.05 -2.78
CA ASP A 24 -16.74 -13.77 -3.21
C ASP A 24 -17.58 -12.57 -2.73
N GLU A 25 -18.91 -12.71 -2.66
CA GLU A 25 -19.79 -11.67 -2.12
C GLU A 25 -19.53 -11.43 -0.63
N GLU A 26 -19.48 -12.50 0.18
CA GLU A 26 -19.19 -12.40 1.61
C GLU A 26 -17.79 -11.83 1.86
N ALA A 27 -16.80 -12.28 1.09
CA ALA A 27 -15.44 -11.76 1.14
C ALA A 27 -15.42 -10.25 0.85
N GLY A 28 -16.13 -9.81 -0.21
CA GLY A 28 -16.25 -8.41 -0.58
C GLY A 28 -16.84 -7.55 0.54
N ILE A 29 -17.97 -7.97 1.12
CA ILE A 29 -18.62 -7.26 2.25
C ILE A 29 -17.67 -7.22 3.44
N ARG A 30 -17.05 -8.36 3.78
CA ARG A 30 -16.21 -8.47 4.96
C ARG A 30 -14.94 -7.62 4.85
N LEU A 31 -14.30 -7.57 3.69
CA LEU A 31 -13.15 -6.69 3.45
C LEU A 31 -13.50 -5.20 3.64
N GLN A 32 -14.71 -4.76 3.24
CA GLN A 32 -15.15 -3.38 3.47
C GLN A 32 -15.34 -3.04 4.95
N GLU A 33 -15.77 -4.01 5.75
CA GLU A 33 -15.92 -3.83 7.20
C GLU A 33 -14.56 -3.80 7.90
N LEU A 34 -13.72 -4.79 7.63
CA LEU A 34 -12.45 -5.00 8.32
C LEU A 34 -11.46 -3.85 8.08
N LYS A 35 -11.49 -3.22 6.89
CA LYS A 35 -10.55 -2.14 6.56
C LYS A 35 -10.81 -0.82 7.30
N LYS A 36 -11.93 -0.69 8.01
CA LYS A 36 -12.32 0.55 8.73
C LYS A 36 -11.54 0.75 10.03
N GLU A 37 -11.06 -0.33 10.63
CA GLU A 37 -10.43 -0.30 11.96
C GLU A 37 -9.11 -1.06 11.95
N ARG A 38 -8.07 -0.42 12.51
CA ARG A 38 -6.76 -1.02 12.69
C ARG A 38 -6.76 -1.90 13.93
N SER A 39 -6.77 -3.22 13.73
CA SER A 39 -6.55 -4.20 14.80
C SER A 39 -5.85 -5.43 14.23
N ARG A 40 -5.09 -6.14 15.08
CA ARG A 40 -4.44 -7.39 14.72
C ARG A 40 -5.45 -8.44 14.23
N ALA A 41 -6.56 -8.59 14.95
CA ALA A 41 -7.64 -9.51 14.59
C ALA A 41 -8.25 -9.19 13.21
N ASN A 42 -8.42 -7.92 12.86
CA ASN A 42 -8.93 -7.54 11.53
C ASN A 42 -7.92 -7.88 10.44
N ILE A 43 -6.62 -7.64 10.68
CA ILE A 43 -5.55 -7.98 9.74
C ILE A 43 -5.50 -9.50 9.52
N GLU A 44 -5.54 -10.29 10.60
CA GLU A 44 -5.56 -11.76 10.52
C GLU A 44 -6.78 -12.26 9.73
N GLN A 45 -7.96 -11.65 9.90
CA GLN A 45 -9.14 -12.00 9.12
C GLN A 45 -9.03 -11.59 7.65
N ILE A 46 -8.45 -10.43 7.32
CA ILE A 46 -8.19 -10.05 5.93
C ILE A 46 -7.23 -11.05 5.27
N ILE A 47 -6.19 -11.46 5.99
CA ILE A 47 -5.24 -12.48 5.52
C ILE A 47 -5.95 -13.83 5.33
N ALA A 48 -6.82 -14.24 6.25
CA ALA A 48 -7.59 -15.47 6.10
C ALA A 48 -8.45 -15.46 4.82
N ILE A 49 -9.19 -14.37 4.57
CA ILE A 49 -9.95 -14.18 3.32
C ILE A 49 -9.02 -14.29 2.11
N GLY A 50 -7.84 -13.66 2.15
CA GLY A 50 -6.87 -13.75 1.07
C GLY A 50 -6.32 -15.16 0.83
N LYS A 51 -6.15 -15.96 1.89
CA LYS A 51 -5.69 -17.35 1.84
C LYS A 51 -6.77 -18.33 1.36
N ASP A 52 -8.03 -18.04 1.66
CA ASP A 52 -9.17 -18.81 1.13
C ASP A 52 -9.30 -18.64 -0.40
N GLY A 53 -8.67 -17.60 -0.96
CA GLY A 53 -8.39 -17.49 -2.40
C GLY A 53 -9.58 -17.00 -3.22
N PRO A 54 -10.01 -15.72 -3.06
CA PRO A 54 -11.15 -15.20 -3.82
C PRO A 54 -10.91 -15.33 -5.32
N GLU A 55 -11.94 -15.77 -6.06
CA GLU A 55 -11.83 -16.07 -7.49
C GLU A 55 -11.85 -14.77 -8.30
N LEU A 56 -12.67 -13.79 -7.90
CA LEU A 56 -12.78 -12.52 -8.58
C LEU A 56 -11.47 -11.71 -8.51
N PRO A 57 -10.87 -11.33 -9.66
CA PRO A 57 -9.63 -10.57 -9.69
C PRO A 57 -9.69 -9.21 -8.96
N LEU A 58 -10.88 -8.60 -8.89
CA LEU A 58 -11.11 -7.38 -8.13
C LEU A 58 -10.94 -7.61 -6.63
N LEU A 59 -11.44 -8.72 -6.10
CA LEU A 59 -11.35 -9.06 -4.68
C LEU A 59 -9.92 -9.45 -4.28
N GLN A 60 -9.20 -10.16 -5.16
CA GLN A 60 -7.76 -10.44 -4.96
C GLN A 60 -6.96 -9.15 -4.72
N ASN A 61 -7.23 -8.09 -5.50
CA ASN A 61 -6.62 -6.79 -5.27
C ASN A 61 -7.17 -6.08 -4.02
N GLU A 62 -8.47 -6.23 -3.71
CA GLU A 62 -9.09 -5.60 -2.55
C GLU A 62 -8.57 -6.12 -1.22
N VAL A 63 -8.07 -7.36 -1.14
CA VAL A 63 -7.37 -7.89 0.05
C VAL A 63 -6.22 -6.96 0.46
N PHE A 64 -5.36 -6.61 -0.49
CA PHE A 64 -4.21 -5.74 -0.23
C PHE A 64 -4.60 -4.26 -0.06
N SER A 65 -5.66 -3.82 -0.73
CA SER A 65 -6.28 -2.51 -0.49
C SER A 65 -6.78 -2.37 0.96
N ALA A 66 -7.42 -3.41 1.49
CA ALA A 66 -7.89 -3.50 2.86
C ALA A 66 -6.70 -3.52 3.84
N LEU A 67 -5.68 -4.35 3.59
CA LEU A 67 -4.45 -4.38 4.40
C LEU A 67 -3.77 -3.01 4.43
N ASN A 68 -3.63 -2.34 3.29
CA ASN A 68 -3.02 -1.01 3.24
C ASN A 68 -3.80 0.01 4.09
N SER A 69 -5.13 -0.08 4.08
CA SER A 69 -6.03 0.78 4.86
C SER A 69 -5.87 0.58 6.38
N THR A 70 -5.50 -0.63 6.82
CA THR A 70 -5.25 -0.92 8.24
C THR A 70 -3.94 -0.35 8.76
N GLY A 71 -3.04 0.15 7.90
CA GLY A 71 -1.74 0.66 8.31
C GLY A 71 -0.59 -0.33 8.14
N PRO A 72 0.65 0.06 8.47
CA PRO A 72 1.81 -0.84 8.46
C PRO A 72 1.62 -1.99 9.47
N SER A 73 1.99 -3.20 9.06
CA SER A 73 1.87 -4.42 9.89
C SER A 73 2.86 -5.48 9.42
N ALA A 74 3.60 -6.07 10.36
CA ALA A 74 4.49 -7.19 10.06
C ALA A 74 3.73 -8.40 9.47
N LEU A 75 2.53 -8.72 9.99
CA LEU A 75 1.70 -9.81 9.46
C LEU A 75 1.30 -9.58 8.00
N ALA A 76 0.93 -8.34 7.66
CA ALA A 76 0.57 -7.99 6.29
C ALA A 76 1.80 -8.01 5.36
N ASN A 77 2.97 -7.59 5.85
CA ASN A 77 4.24 -7.70 5.12
C ASN A 77 4.59 -9.17 4.84
N GLU A 78 4.50 -10.06 5.83
CA GLU A 78 4.77 -11.50 5.66
C GLU A 78 3.78 -12.14 4.68
N PHE A 79 2.49 -11.77 4.75
CA PHE A 79 1.51 -12.25 3.78
C PHE A 79 1.78 -11.75 2.36
N ALA A 80 2.21 -10.49 2.18
CA ALA A 80 2.63 -9.98 0.88
C ALA A 80 3.81 -10.79 0.31
N LYS A 81 4.82 -11.12 1.14
CA LYS A 81 5.93 -11.99 0.75
C LYS A 81 5.45 -13.38 0.34
N GLU A 82 4.61 -14.01 1.15
CA GLU A 82 4.00 -15.32 0.87
C GLU A 82 3.34 -15.36 -0.52
N VAL A 83 2.53 -14.34 -0.84
CA VAL A 83 1.88 -14.19 -2.15
C VAL A 83 2.89 -14.00 -3.29
N LEU A 84 3.93 -13.19 -3.06
CA LEU A 84 4.95 -12.88 -4.06
C LEU A 84 5.96 -14.02 -4.30
N ASP A 85 6.11 -14.91 -3.33
CA ASP A 85 6.95 -16.10 -3.43
C ASP A 85 6.20 -17.33 -3.93
N SER A 86 4.87 -17.35 -3.81
CA SER A 86 4.04 -18.40 -4.39
C SER A 86 4.07 -18.40 -5.92
N GLU A 87 4.37 -19.55 -6.51
CA GLU A 87 4.27 -19.76 -7.96
C GLU A 87 2.81 -19.78 -8.43
N THR A 88 1.89 -20.27 -7.60
CA THR A 88 0.49 -20.50 -7.92
C THR A 88 -0.43 -19.35 -7.57
N ALA A 89 0.04 -18.34 -6.80
CA ALA A 89 -0.78 -17.20 -6.45
C ALA A 89 -1.24 -16.43 -7.71
N PRO A 90 -2.53 -16.03 -7.79
CA PRO A 90 -3.09 -15.32 -8.94
C PRO A 90 -2.34 -14.01 -9.27
N GLU A 91 -2.30 -13.66 -10.56
CA GLU A 91 -1.63 -12.43 -11.02
C GLU A 91 -2.17 -11.17 -10.32
N MET A 92 -3.49 -11.05 -10.14
CA MET A 92 -4.06 -9.87 -9.47
C MET A 92 -3.78 -9.83 -7.96
N MET A 93 -3.59 -10.98 -7.32
CA MET A 93 -3.15 -11.07 -5.93
C MET A 93 -1.70 -10.58 -5.81
N LYS A 94 -0.82 -11.00 -6.72
CA LYS A 94 0.57 -10.50 -6.82
C LYS A 94 0.63 -9.00 -7.13
N TYR A 95 -0.24 -8.52 -8.01
CA TYR A 95 -0.37 -7.09 -8.30
C TYR A 95 -0.74 -6.30 -7.04
N GLY A 96 -1.74 -6.78 -6.28
CA GLY A 96 -2.14 -6.19 -5.00
C GLY A 96 -1.00 -6.18 -3.98
N ALA A 97 -0.26 -7.29 -3.86
CA ALA A 97 0.90 -7.41 -2.97
C ALA A 97 2.00 -6.39 -3.31
N LEU A 98 2.38 -6.28 -4.60
CA LEU A 98 3.34 -5.27 -5.05
C LEU A 98 2.84 -3.84 -4.79
N GLY A 99 1.55 -3.59 -5.02
CA GLY A 99 0.93 -2.29 -4.73
C GLY A 99 0.94 -1.94 -3.24
N TYR A 100 0.71 -2.94 -2.37
CA TYR A 100 0.82 -2.80 -0.91
C TYR A 100 2.26 -2.42 -0.50
N LEU A 101 3.27 -3.12 -1.02
CA LEU A 101 4.67 -2.79 -0.77
C LEU A 101 5.05 -1.40 -1.31
N ALA A 102 4.57 -1.03 -2.51
CA ALA A 102 4.85 0.28 -3.12
C ALA A 102 4.24 1.47 -2.36
N ALA A 103 3.20 1.24 -1.56
CA ALA A 103 2.63 2.26 -0.69
C ALA A 103 3.60 2.64 0.45
N LYS A 104 4.45 1.71 0.90
CA LYS A 104 5.33 1.84 2.07
C LYS A 104 6.68 1.17 1.79
N PRO A 105 7.49 1.72 0.85
CA PRO A 105 8.72 1.07 0.42
C PRO A 105 9.74 0.96 1.57
N GLU A 106 10.30 -0.23 1.76
CA GLU A 106 11.39 -0.50 2.70
C GLU A 106 12.54 -1.26 2.01
N PRO A 107 13.80 -1.11 2.44
CA PRO A 107 14.95 -1.71 1.76
C PRO A 107 14.86 -3.22 1.53
N TRP A 108 14.24 -3.98 2.45
CA TRP A 108 14.08 -5.43 2.29
C TRP A 108 13.19 -5.82 1.10
N MET A 109 12.44 -4.87 0.53
CA MET A 109 11.54 -5.09 -0.60
C MET A 109 12.27 -5.07 -1.96
N ILE A 110 13.53 -4.64 -2.01
CA ILE A 110 14.34 -4.56 -3.24
C ILE A 110 14.35 -5.88 -4.03
N PRO A 111 14.61 -7.06 -3.42
CA PRO A 111 14.61 -8.33 -4.16
C PRO A 111 13.27 -8.64 -4.84
N TYR A 112 12.15 -8.21 -4.26
CA TYR A 112 10.83 -8.37 -4.87
C TYR A 112 10.64 -7.41 -6.05
N ALA A 113 11.09 -6.17 -5.93
CA ALA A 113 11.08 -5.23 -7.05
C ALA A 113 11.91 -5.78 -8.23
N GLU A 114 13.14 -6.23 -7.98
CA GLU A 114 14.03 -6.83 -8.98
C GLU A 114 13.41 -8.08 -9.64
N LYS A 115 12.90 -9.03 -8.83
CA LYS A 115 12.25 -10.26 -9.29
C LYS A 115 11.11 -9.96 -10.27
N TYR A 116 10.32 -8.93 -10.01
CA TYR A 116 9.12 -8.59 -10.79
C TYR A 116 9.36 -7.56 -11.90
N LEU A 117 10.56 -6.98 -12.02
CA LEU A 117 10.97 -6.12 -13.14
C LEU A 117 11.36 -6.90 -14.40
N LEU A 118 11.80 -8.16 -14.24
CA LEU A 118 12.33 -8.99 -15.31
C LEU A 118 11.36 -9.14 -16.49
N SER A 119 11.90 -9.22 -17.70
CA SER A 119 11.11 -9.21 -18.95
C SER A 119 10.22 -10.44 -19.15
N ASP A 120 10.51 -11.55 -18.47
CA ASP A 120 9.69 -12.77 -18.46
C ASP A 120 8.45 -12.65 -17.58
N LYS A 121 8.32 -11.59 -16.78
CA LYS A 121 7.17 -11.35 -15.91
C LYS A 121 6.03 -10.68 -16.67
N PRO A 122 4.76 -10.94 -16.26
CA PRO A 122 3.61 -10.26 -16.83
C PRO A 122 3.75 -8.74 -16.76
N ALA A 123 3.44 -8.06 -17.86
CA ALA A 123 3.66 -6.61 -17.99
C ALA A 123 2.88 -5.78 -16.95
N LYS A 124 1.73 -6.27 -16.45
CA LYS A 124 1.01 -5.64 -15.32
C LYS A 124 1.81 -5.67 -14.02
N LEU A 125 2.46 -6.80 -13.72
CA LEU A 125 3.31 -6.94 -12.53
C LEU A 125 4.57 -6.07 -12.68
N ARG A 126 5.15 -6.02 -13.88
CA ARG A 126 6.26 -5.12 -14.19
C ARG A 126 5.89 -3.65 -14.00
N ALA A 127 4.66 -3.24 -14.30
CA ALA A 127 4.18 -1.87 -14.10
C ALA A 127 4.22 -1.44 -12.63
N VAL A 128 3.63 -2.24 -11.74
CA VAL A 128 3.61 -1.95 -10.30
C VAL A 128 4.97 -2.20 -9.64
N ALA A 129 5.73 -3.20 -10.10
CA ALA A 129 7.11 -3.43 -9.67
C ALA A 129 8.02 -2.27 -10.03
N SER A 130 7.83 -1.65 -11.21
CA SER A 130 8.56 -0.43 -11.59
C SER A 130 8.30 0.71 -10.62
N PHE A 131 7.07 0.86 -10.12
CA PHE A 131 6.76 1.90 -9.14
C PHE A 131 7.42 1.65 -7.78
N LEU A 132 7.41 0.42 -7.29
CA LEU A 132 8.16 0.04 -6.09
C LEU A 132 9.67 0.25 -6.30
N ALA A 133 10.18 -0.17 -7.46
CA ALA A 133 11.59 -0.11 -7.82
C ALA A 133 12.12 1.33 -7.91
N THR A 134 11.36 2.27 -8.50
CA THR A 134 11.79 3.68 -8.57
C THR A 134 11.85 4.32 -7.18
N LYS A 135 10.87 4.04 -6.31
CA LYS A 135 10.90 4.50 -4.91
C LYS A 135 12.08 3.95 -4.11
N LEU A 136 12.53 2.74 -4.44
CA LEU A 136 13.66 2.08 -3.80
C LEU A 136 15.00 2.32 -4.52
N ASN A 137 15.02 3.12 -5.58
CA ASN A 137 16.20 3.38 -6.42
C ASN A 137 16.86 2.10 -6.97
N VAL A 138 16.06 1.11 -7.36
CA VAL A 138 16.53 -0.14 -7.97
C VAL A 138 17.00 0.12 -9.40
N ALA A 139 18.11 -0.50 -9.78
CA ALA A 139 18.66 -0.39 -11.13
C ALA A 139 17.63 -0.85 -12.19
N ASN A 140 17.66 -0.22 -13.38
CA ASN A 140 16.76 -0.51 -14.50
C ASN A 140 15.26 -0.24 -14.26
N ALA A 141 14.88 0.34 -13.11
CA ALA A 141 13.49 0.71 -12.82
C ALA A 141 12.93 1.69 -13.86
N GLN A 142 13.71 2.73 -14.19
CA GLN A 142 13.32 3.73 -15.19
C GLN A 142 13.10 3.11 -16.58
N SER A 143 14.10 2.37 -17.10
CA SER A 143 14.01 1.77 -18.44
C SER A 143 12.85 0.77 -18.53
N THR A 144 12.55 0.07 -17.44
CA THR A 144 11.39 -0.84 -17.38
C THR A 144 10.08 -0.06 -17.37
N ALA A 145 9.97 1.01 -16.58
CA ALA A 145 8.78 1.87 -16.57
C ALA A 145 8.52 2.48 -17.96
N GLU A 146 9.56 2.96 -18.65
CA GLU A 146 9.44 3.48 -20.03
C GLU A 146 8.96 2.39 -21.01
N ALA A 147 9.52 1.18 -20.93
CA ALA A 147 9.10 0.05 -21.76
C ALA A 147 7.63 -0.33 -21.53
N VAL A 148 7.22 -0.44 -20.26
CA VAL A 148 5.84 -0.77 -19.86
C VAL A 148 4.87 0.34 -20.28
N MET A 149 5.25 1.60 -20.16
CA MET A 149 4.42 2.72 -20.58
C MET A 149 4.16 2.70 -22.10
N ASN A 150 5.09 2.16 -22.88
CA ASN A 150 4.94 2.02 -24.33
C ASN A 150 4.12 0.80 -24.77
N ASP A 151 3.83 -0.14 -23.87
CA ASP A 151 3.05 -1.34 -24.16
C ASP A 151 1.54 -1.04 -24.12
N THR A 152 0.92 -0.83 -25.28
CA THR A 152 -0.52 -0.53 -25.37
C THR A 152 -1.41 -1.72 -24.99
N ALA A 153 -0.89 -2.96 -24.99
CA ALA A 153 -1.67 -4.16 -24.71
C ALA A 153 -2.11 -4.25 -23.24
N ILE A 154 -1.41 -3.58 -22.32
CA ILE A 154 -1.76 -3.59 -20.89
C ILE A 154 -2.74 -2.47 -20.50
N GLY A 155 -3.24 -1.67 -21.45
CA GLY A 155 -4.33 -0.73 -21.22
C GLY A 155 -4.10 0.23 -20.05
N ILE A 156 -5.00 0.21 -19.06
CA ILE A 156 -4.97 1.11 -17.89
C ILE A 156 -3.80 0.84 -16.94
N TRP A 157 -3.21 -0.36 -16.97
CA TRP A 157 -2.12 -0.73 -16.06
C TRP A 157 -0.83 0.07 -16.30
N ARG A 158 -0.71 0.70 -17.49
CA ARG A 158 0.33 1.69 -17.81
C ARG A 158 0.38 2.86 -16.83
N VAL A 159 -0.71 3.17 -16.15
CA VAL A 159 -0.78 4.26 -15.15
C VAL A 159 0.24 4.06 -14.01
N MET A 160 0.50 2.81 -13.60
CA MET A 160 1.51 2.54 -12.57
C MET A 160 2.93 2.83 -13.07
N ALA A 161 3.21 2.56 -14.35
CA ALA A 161 4.48 2.96 -14.96
C ALA A 161 4.59 4.49 -15.07
N LEU A 162 3.50 5.20 -15.34
CA LEU A 162 3.49 6.67 -15.33
C LEU A 162 3.81 7.22 -13.93
N TYR A 163 3.24 6.65 -12.87
CA TYR A 163 3.60 7.02 -11.49
C TYR A 163 5.04 6.67 -11.14
N ALA A 164 5.56 5.54 -11.64
CA ALA A 164 6.97 5.20 -11.51
C ALA A 164 7.89 6.25 -12.13
N LEU A 165 7.54 6.74 -13.33
CA LEU A 165 8.28 7.80 -14.00
C LEU A 165 8.11 9.14 -13.27
N ALA A 166 6.93 9.45 -12.75
CA ALA A 166 6.68 10.66 -11.96
C ALA A 166 7.48 10.71 -10.65
N GLU A 167 8.01 9.58 -10.17
CA GLU A 167 8.95 9.55 -9.03
C GLU A 167 10.30 10.22 -9.36
N ILE A 168 10.71 10.23 -10.64
CA ILE A 168 12.05 10.59 -11.09
C ILE A 168 12.07 11.64 -12.21
N LYS A 169 10.91 12.04 -12.74
CA LYS A 169 10.73 12.98 -13.85
C LYS A 169 10.05 14.25 -13.38
N THR A 170 10.28 15.35 -14.09
CA THR A 170 9.54 16.61 -13.86
C THR A 170 8.09 16.50 -14.37
N PRO A 171 7.17 17.36 -13.94
CA PRO A 171 5.81 17.41 -14.47
C PRO A 171 5.74 17.54 -15.99
N GLU A 172 6.63 18.33 -16.59
CA GLU A 172 6.71 18.55 -18.04
C GLU A 172 7.15 17.27 -18.76
N GLU A 173 8.14 16.57 -18.23
CA GLU A 173 8.58 15.28 -18.76
C GLU A 173 7.47 14.23 -18.65
N VAL A 174 6.77 14.14 -17.52
CA VAL A 174 5.60 13.25 -17.34
C VAL A 174 4.51 13.56 -18.35
N LYS A 175 4.20 14.84 -18.57
CA LYS A 175 3.23 15.29 -19.57
C LYS A 175 3.65 14.88 -20.99
N ALA A 176 4.92 15.07 -21.33
CA ALA A 176 5.46 14.68 -22.63
C ALA A 176 5.41 13.16 -22.84
N LEU A 177 5.73 12.37 -21.81
CA LEU A 177 5.64 10.90 -21.84
C LEU A 177 4.21 10.39 -22.04
N ALA A 178 3.24 11.06 -21.44
CA ALA A 178 1.82 10.71 -21.57
C ALA A 178 1.20 11.14 -22.91
N ALA A 179 1.82 12.09 -23.61
CA ALA A 179 1.30 12.62 -24.87
C ALA A 179 1.14 11.49 -25.91
N GLY A 180 -0.07 11.39 -26.49
CA GLY A 180 -0.39 10.37 -27.49
C GLY A 180 -0.56 8.94 -26.94
N LYS A 181 -0.50 8.71 -25.62
CA LYS A 181 -0.60 7.37 -25.03
C LYS A 181 -2.02 6.88 -24.70
N GLN A 182 -3.07 7.63 -25.04
CA GLN A 182 -4.47 7.30 -24.71
C GLN A 182 -4.66 6.96 -23.21
N LEU A 183 -3.96 7.68 -22.33
CA LEU A 183 -4.23 7.64 -20.88
C LEU A 183 -5.35 8.62 -20.56
N GLY A 184 -6.11 8.33 -19.49
CA GLY A 184 -7.14 9.25 -19.03
C GLY A 184 -6.55 10.55 -18.48
N GLU A 185 -7.25 11.66 -18.69
CA GLU A 185 -6.79 12.99 -18.27
C GLU A 185 -6.56 13.06 -16.75
N ARG A 186 -7.41 12.36 -15.98
CA ARG A 186 -7.28 12.28 -14.53
C ARG A 186 -5.98 11.61 -14.11
N GLU A 187 -5.62 10.49 -14.73
CA GLU A 187 -4.40 9.76 -14.40
C GLU A 187 -3.15 10.58 -14.74
N ILE A 188 -3.17 11.29 -15.87
CA ILE A 188 -2.09 12.21 -16.27
C ILE A 188 -1.97 13.34 -15.26
N TYR A 189 -3.09 14.00 -14.92
CA TYR A 189 -3.11 15.07 -13.91
C TYR A 189 -2.54 14.60 -12.57
N ASN A 190 -2.91 13.40 -12.14
CA ASN A 190 -2.44 12.84 -10.87
C ASN A 190 -0.92 12.58 -10.90
N ALA A 191 -0.40 12.01 -11.98
CA ALA A 191 1.03 11.74 -12.12
C ALA A 191 1.84 13.04 -12.21
N MET A 192 1.36 14.04 -12.95
CA MET A 192 1.98 15.36 -12.99
C MET A 192 1.98 16.02 -11.61
N SER A 193 0.85 15.96 -10.89
CA SER A 193 0.74 16.51 -9.53
C SER A 193 1.67 15.80 -8.55
N TYR A 194 1.87 14.50 -8.73
CA TYR A 194 2.83 13.71 -7.96
C TYR A 194 4.27 14.13 -8.23
N ALA A 195 4.65 14.28 -9.51
CA ALA A 195 5.96 14.78 -9.92
C ALA A 195 6.23 16.19 -9.39
N ASP A 196 5.22 17.07 -9.43
CA ASP A 196 5.31 18.45 -8.93
C ASP A 196 5.61 18.45 -7.43
N PHE A 197 4.89 17.62 -6.67
CA PHE A 197 5.16 17.44 -5.24
C PHE A 197 6.58 16.94 -4.97
N ARG A 198 7.02 15.89 -5.68
CA ARG A 198 8.33 15.25 -5.46
C ARG A 198 9.49 16.16 -5.81
N GLY A 199 9.41 16.86 -6.94
CA GLY A 199 10.43 17.79 -7.43
C GLY A 199 10.47 19.14 -6.72
N ALA A 200 9.42 19.49 -5.97
CA ALA A 200 9.37 20.73 -5.21
C ALA A 200 10.45 20.80 -4.13
N SER A 201 11.02 22.00 -3.96
CA SER A 201 11.90 22.29 -2.82
C SER A 201 11.14 22.16 -1.49
N GLU A 202 11.85 21.95 -0.39
CA GLU A 202 11.21 21.85 0.94
C GLU A 202 10.42 23.12 1.30
N ALA A 203 10.96 24.31 0.99
CA ALA A 203 10.27 25.58 1.18
C ALA A 203 9.00 25.67 0.32
N THR A 204 9.07 25.21 -0.93
CA THR A 204 7.90 25.12 -1.81
C THR A 204 6.87 24.19 -1.20
N LYS A 205 7.23 22.94 -0.85
CA LYS A 205 6.32 21.96 -0.24
C LYS A 205 5.58 22.57 0.94
N GLU A 206 6.29 23.15 1.90
CA GLU A 206 5.68 23.78 3.07
C GLU A 206 4.70 24.90 2.71
N SER A 207 5.07 25.79 1.78
CA SER A 207 4.21 26.90 1.36
C SER A 207 2.91 26.46 0.66
N VAL A 208 2.89 25.28 0.02
CA VAL A 208 1.73 24.79 -0.74
C VAL A 208 1.00 23.61 -0.10
N LEU A 209 1.44 23.12 1.07
CA LEU A 209 0.81 22.02 1.82
C LEU A 209 -0.70 22.25 2.00
N SER A 210 -1.11 23.44 2.44
CA SER A 210 -2.52 23.76 2.66
C SER A 210 -3.32 23.65 1.36
N LYS A 211 -2.75 24.08 0.23
CA LYS A 211 -3.39 23.99 -1.07
C LYS A 211 -3.59 22.52 -1.46
N TRP A 212 -2.55 21.70 -1.32
CA TRP A 212 -2.61 20.27 -1.64
C TRP A 212 -3.62 19.52 -0.79
N LEU A 213 -3.67 19.78 0.52
CA LEU A 213 -4.66 19.19 1.44
C LEU A 213 -6.11 19.61 1.14
N GLN A 214 -6.32 20.76 0.49
CA GLN A 214 -7.64 21.26 0.12
C GLN A 214 -8.14 20.75 -1.24
N THR A 215 -7.25 20.21 -2.09
CA THR A 215 -7.63 19.70 -3.42
C THR A 215 -8.64 18.56 -3.39
N ARG A 216 -8.78 17.86 -2.26
CA ARG A 216 -9.53 16.59 -2.15
C ARG A 216 -8.99 15.48 -3.06
N HIS A 217 -7.80 15.67 -3.62
CA HIS A 217 -7.15 14.68 -4.45
C HIS A 217 -6.45 13.63 -3.56
N PRO A 218 -6.90 12.36 -3.52
CA PRO A 218 -6.47 11.40 -2.49
C PRO A 218 -4.95 11.21 -2.42
N MET A 219 -4.28 11.16 -3.58
CA MET A 219 -2.83 10.97 -3.66
C MET A 219 -2.05 12.19 -3.18
N LEU A 220 -2.50 13.41 -3.52
CA LEU A 220 -1.84 14.65 -3.07
C LEU A 220 -2.00 14.83 -1.57
N GLU A 221 -3.18 14.51 -1.03
CA GLU A 221 -3.40 14.52 0.41
C GLU A 221 -2.49 13.52 1.13
N GLU A 222 -2.35 12.31 0.58
CA GLU A 222 -1.48 11.29 1.16
C GLU A 222 -0.01 11.72 1.15
N GLN A 223 0.49 12.30 0.05
CA GLN A 223 1.85 12.82 -0.05
C GLN A 223 2.11 14.00 0.90
N ALA A 224 1.17 14.95 0.98
CA ALA A 224 1.26 16.07 1.91
C ALA A 224 1.30 15.60 3.37
N LEU A 225 0.45 14.64 3.74
CA LEU A 225 0.46 14.06 5.09
C LEU A 225 1.74 13.28 5.37
N MET A 226 2.22 12.46 4.44
CA MET A 226 3.49 11.74 4.59
C MET A 226 4.66 12.69 4.82
N TYR A 227 4.77 13.76 4.03
CA TYR A 227 5.79 14.79 4.24
C TYR A 227 5.72 15.42 5.64
N MET A 228 4.51 15.78 6.08
CA MET A 228 4.33 16.38 7.41
C MET A 228 4.72 15.39 8.53
N LEU A 229 4.41 14.10 8.37
CA LEU A 229 4.77 13.04 9.31
C LEU A 229 6.28 12.79 9.34
N GLU A 230 6.94 12.74 8.18
CA GLU A 230 8.39 12.57 8.05
C GLU A 230 9.17 13.72 8.68
N LYS A 231 8.66 14.96 8.56
CA LYS A 231 9.24 16.12 9.25
C LYS A 231 9.06 16.08 10.75
N GLY A 232 8.05 15.37 11.26
CA GLY A 232 7.75 15.29 12.69
C GLY A 232 7.46 16.64 13.35
N ASN A 233 7.13 17.68 12.57
CA ASN A 233 6.94 19.04 13.07
C ASN A 233 5.46 19.32 13.32
N ALA A 234 5.06 19.35 14.60
CA ALA A 234 3.70 19.64 15.04
C ALA A 234 3.13 20.95 14.47
N ALA A 235 3.97 21.98 14.29
CA ALA A 235 3.54 23.26 13.74
C ALA A 235 2.99 23.13 12.31
N LEU A 236 3.52 22.22 11.49
CA LEU A 236 2.98 21.96 10.14
C LEU A 236 1.53 21.46 10.23
N PHE A 237 1.21 20.58 11.18
CA PHE A 237 -0.14 20.07 11.38
C PHE A 237 -1.12 21.17 11.81
N VAL A 238 -0.70 21.98 12.78
CA VAL A 238 -1.50 23.10 13.30
C VAL A 238 -1.76 24.14 12.21
N ASN A 239 -0.71 24.60 11.52
CA ASN A 239 -0.81 25.63 10.47
C ASN A 239 -1.70 25.19 9.30
N ASN A 240 -1.73 23.90 9.00
CA ASN A 240 -2.53 23.33 7.92
C ASN A 240 -3.91 22.80 8.39
N LYS A 241 -4.31 23.07 9.64
CA LYS A 241 -5.59 22.64 10.23
C LYS A 241 -5.80 21.13 10.19
N VAL A 242 -4.71 20.37 10.29
CA VAL A 242 -4.71 18.91 10.40
C VAL A 242 -4.65 18.56 11.89
N LEU A 243 -5.80 18.62 12.56
CA LEU A 243 -5.90 18.52 14.02
C LEU A 243 -6.44 17.15 14.49
N PRO A 244 -6.11 16.72 15.72
CA PRO A 244 -6.54 15.42 16.27
C PRO A 244 -8.06 15.20 16.27
N ALA A 245 -8.84 16.26 16.46
CA ALA A 245 -10.31 16.19 16.47
C ALA A 245 -10.94 15.88 15.10
N SER A 246 -10.19 16.04 14.00
CA SER A 246 -10.67 15.76 12.65
C SER A 246 -10.66 14.25 12.39
N LYS A 247 -11.84 13.61 12.46
CA LYS A 247 -12.01 12.18 12.12
C LYS A 247 -11.44 11.83 10.75
N ARG A 248 -11.61 12.71 9.76
CA ARG A 248 -11.09 12.53 8.40
C ARG A 248 -9.56 12.47 8.38
N TRP A 249 -8.90 13.39 9.07
CA TRP A 249 -7.44 13.43 9.08
C TRP A 249 -6.86 12.28 9.89
N GLN A 250 -7.45 11.97 11.05
CA GLN A 250 -7.04 10.82 11.84
C GLN A 250 -7.12 9.50 11.07
N ALA A 251 -8.20 9.28 10.31
CA ALA A 251 -8.33 8.07 9.49
C ALA A 251 -7.18 7.93 8.48
N LYS A 252 -6.82 9.02 7.80
CA LYS A 252 -5.70 9.03 6.84
C LYS A 252 -4.35 8.85 7.54
N ILE A 253 -4.12 9.52 8.66
CA ILE A 253 -2.85 9.45 9.41
C ILE A 253 -2.64 8.05 10.00
N ARG A 254 -3.72 7.41 10.49
CA ARG A 254 -3.68 6.01 10.96
C ARG A 254 -3.33 5.02 9.85
N LYS A 255 -3.84 5.20 8.64
CA LYS A 255 -3.44 4.43 7.44
C LYS A 255 -1.93 4.55 7.15
N LEU A 256 -1.35 5.71 7.45
CA LEU A 256 0.08 5.96 7.30
C LEU A 256 0.92 5.43 8.48
N GLY A 257 0.28 4.89 9.52
CA GLY A 257 0.96 4.29 10.65
C GLY A 257 1.18 5.21 11.85
N TYR A 258 0.45 6.32 11.93
CA TYR A 258 0.62 7.33 12.97
C TYR A 258 -0.70 7.68 13.65
N GLU A 259 -0.62 8.41 14.76
CA GLU A 259 -1.76 9.03 15.44
C GLU A 259 -1.35 10.42 15.90
N LEU A 260 -2.27 11.38 15.76
CA LEU A 260 -2.12 12.69 16.39
C LEU A 260 -2.86 12.69 17.73
N THR A 261 -2.24 13.19 18.80
CA THR A 261 -2.89 13.35 20.11
C THR A 261 -2.70 14.77 20.63
N GLY A 262 -3.49 15.14 21.66
CA GLY A 262 -3.42 16.46 22.29
C GLY A 262 -4.27 17.53 21.59
N GLU A 263 -3.92 18.80 21.85
CA GLU A 263 -4.57 19.99 21.30
C GLU A 263 -3.63 20.77 20.39
N ALA A 264 -4.11 21.83 19.73
CA ALA A 264 -3.30 22.61 18.80
C ALA A 264 -2.03 23.22 19.44
N THR A 265 -2.06 23.51 20.74
CA THR A 265 -0.91 24.06 21.49
C THR A 265 0.05 22.99 22.01
N ASP A 266 -0.35 21.72 22.01
CA ASP A 266 0.41 20.59 22.56
C ASP A 266 0.19 19.33 21.71
N LEU A 267 0.39 19.48 20.40
CA LEU A 267 0.11 18.43 19.42
C LEU A 267 1.28 17.43 19.40
N SER A 268 0.97 16.17 19.67
CA SER A 268 1.93 15.06 19.63
C SER A 268 1.69 14.17 18.41
N ILE A 269 2.77 13.69 17.79
CA ILE A 269 2.76 12.78 16.64
C ILE A 269 3.34 11.45 17.10
N ASN A 270 2.50 10.42 17.18
CA ASN A 270 2.89 9.11 17.69
C ASN A 270 2.94 8.09 16.55
N ARG A 271 4.03 7.33 16.45
CA ARG A 271 4.09 6.18 15.55
C ARG A 271 3.35 5.02 16.20
N LEU A 272 2.42 4.43 15.46
CA LEU A 272 1.62 3.30 15.93
C LEU A 272 2.34 1.99 15.62
N SER A 273 2.72 1.26 16.67
CA SER A 273 3.20 -0.12 16.56
C SER A 273 2.05 -1.10 16.76
N LEU A 274 1.92 -2.08 15.84
CA LEU A 274 1.09 -3.26 16.05
C LEU A 274 1.90 -4.44 16.63
N ASP A 275 3.22 -4.30 16.72
CA ASP A 275 4.14 -5.38 17.08
C ASP A 275 4.31 -5.55 18.61
N GLN A 276 3.51 -4.82 19.40
CA GLN A 276 3.53 -4.87 20.86
C GLN A 276 2.40 -5.72 21.48
N TYR A 277 1.64 -6.46 20.66
CA TYR A 277 0.55 -7.35 21.11
C TYR A 277 0.55 -8.68 20.36
#